data_AF-A0A7Y5YAF5-F1
#
_entry.id   AF-A0A7Y5YAF5-F1
#
_cell.length_a   1.000
_cell.length_b   1.000
_cell.length_c   1.000
_cell.angle_alpha   90.00
_cell.angle_beta   90.00
_cell.angle_gamma   90.00
#
_symmetry.space_group_name_H-M   'P 1'
#
loop_
_entity.id
_entity.type
_entity.pdbx_description
1 polymer ?
#
loop_
_entity_poly.entity_id
_entity_poly.type
_entity_poly.pdbx_seq_one_letter_code
_entity_poly.pdbx_strand_id
1 'polypeptide(L)'
;MSFPLILAFAAVVLAAVAGVVLVREKDPQRRARALVKMGAVVMTVFTAAAVAFIGGYAMDQPGGMAGLMMTLSWFVPMLVLAALAWFRPAVASPLLILLAAVLVVACVWFALDPATARSLQDSVGPVVAIGVVALAFPAAVLGLKRSGPAGWLLLALGTLPLLVTVLGRSGPAASLAAASAVPLITGIVYLVAARLARRDPASRNTLPAPA
;
A
#
# COMPACT_ATOMS: atom_id res chain seq x y z
N MET A 1 14.85 -11.47 -11.94
CA MET A 1 14.41 -12.15 -10.70
C MET A 1 13.01 -12.69 -10.91
N SER A 2 12.81 -14.00 -10.74
CA SER A 2 11.59 -14.71 -11.14
C SER A 2 10.45 -14.46 -10.15
N PHE A 3 9.30 -14.05 -10.68
CA PHE A 3 8.01 -13.77 -10.02
C PHE A 3 7.60 -14.71 -8.85
N PRO A 4 7.88 -16.04 -8.88
CA PRO A 4 7.55 -16.93 -7.77
C PRO A 4 8.28 -16.58 -6.47
N LEU A 5 9.48 -16.00 -6.57
CA LEU A 5 10.32 -15.67 -5.43
C LEU A 5 9.78 -14.45 -4.65
N ILE A 6 9.17 -13.50 -5.35
CA ILE A 6 8.52 -12.32 -4.75
C ILE A 6 7.22 -12.74 -4.03
N LEU A 7 6.42 -13.60 -4.65
CA LEU A 7 5.22 -14.18 -4.03
C LEU A 7 5.57 -15.04 -2.81
N ALA A 8 6.62 -15.85 -2.90
CA ALA A 8 7.12 -16.65 -1.78
C ALA A 8 7.61 -15.75 -0.64
N PHE A 9 8.37 -14.69 -0.94
CA PHE A 9 8.84 -13.75 0.07
C PHE A 9 7.67 -13.01 0.74
N ALA A 10 6.71 -12.54 -0.06
CA ALA A 10 5.47 -11.92 0.43
C ALA A 10 4.67 -12.86 1.34
N ALA A 11 4.52 -14.13 0.94
CA ALA A 11 3.83 -15.16 1.71
C ALA A 11 4.58 -15.52 3.00
N VAL A 12 5.92 -15.58 2.98
CA VAL A 12 6.75 -15.83 4.16
C VAL A 12 6.66 -14.67 5.15
N VAL A 13 6.71 -13.43 4.67
CA VAL A 13 6.54 -12.25 5.53
C VAL A 13 5.12 -12.21 6.11
N LEU A 14 4.09 -12.50 5.30
CA LEU A 14 2.70 -12.65 5.77
C LEU A 14 2.58 -13.72 6.85
N ALA A 15 3.15 -14.91 6.62
CA ALA A 15 3.09 -16.04 7.53
C ALA A 15 3.88 -15.79 8.81
N ALA A 16 5.02 -15.10 8.74
CA ALA A 16 5.83 -14.73 9.89
C ALA A 16 5.11 -13.67 10.75
N VAL A 17 4.56 -12.63 10.12
CA VAL A 17 3.81 -11.58 10.83
C VAL A 17 2.52 -12.14 11.43
N ALA A 18 1.78 -12.95 10.66
CA ALA A 18 0.57 -13.62 11.16
C ALA A 18 0.91 -14.60 12.28
N GLY A 19 1.97 -15.40 12.15
CA GLY A 19 2.41 -16.39 13.13
C GLY A 19 2.84 -15.75 14.45
N VAL A 20 3.69 -14.71 14.40
CA VAL A 20 4.15 -14.00 15.60
C VAL A 20 2.99 -13.34 16.35
N VAL A 21 1.98 -12.81 15.64
CA VAL A 21 0.83 -12.14 16.27
C VAL A 21 -0.25 -13.13 16.75
N LEU A 22 -0.50 -14.21 16.01
CA LEU A 22 -1.45 -15.26 16.39
C LEU A 22 -0.97 -16.05 17.62
N VAL A 23 0.34 -16.23 17.77
CA VAL A 23 0.94 -16.98 18.88
C VAL A 23 0.99 -16.16 20.18
N ARG A 24 1.14 -14.82 20.10
CA ARG A 24 1.46 -14.01 21.29
C ARG A 24 0.28 -13.48 22.11
N GLU A 25 -0.88 -13.26 21.53
CA GLU A 25 -1.99 -12.61 22.25
C GLU A 25 -3.24 -13.49 22.18
N LYS A 26 -3.98 -13.70 23.27
CA LYS A 26 -5.28 -14.42 23.26
C LYS A 26 -6.47 -13.51 23.02
N ASP A 27 -6.30 -12.21 23.25
CA ASP A 27 -7.35 -11.20 23.22
C ASP A 27 -7.51 -10.62 21.80
N PRO A 28 -8.68 -10.77 21.14
CA PRO A 28 -8.91 -10.36 19.75
C PRO A 28 -8.72 -8.86 19.51
N GLN A 29 -8.98 -8.00 20.51
CA GLN A 29 -8.80 -6.55 20.37
C GLN A 29 -7.33 -6.12 20.42
N ARG A 30 -6.54 -6.76 21.30
CA ARG A 30 -5.09 -6.55 21.34
C ARG A 30 -4.43 -7.04 20.05
N ARG A 31 -4.84 -8.22 19.56
CA ARG A 31 -4.41 -8.76 18.26
C ARG A 31 -4.67 -7.79 17.11
N ALA A 32 -5.86 -7.20 17.05
CA ALA A 32 -6.21 -6.24 16.00
C ALA A 32 -5.33 -4.98 16.05
N ARG A 33 -5.05 -4.43 17.25
CA ARG A 33 -4.15 -3.28 17.42
C ARG A 33 -2.70 -3.63 17.08
N ALA A 34 -2.23 -4.82 17.45
CA ALA A 34 -0.89 -5.31 17.12
C ALA A 34 -0.72 -5.48 15.60
N LEU A 35 -1.72 -6.07 14.92
CA LEU A 35 -1.76 -6.19 13.46
C LEU A 35 -1.69 -4.83 12.76
N VAL A 36 -2.48 -3.85 13.22
CA VAL A 36 -2.49 -2.50 12.66
C VAL A 36 -1.13 -1.81 12.85
N LYS A 37 -0.53 -1.90 14.05
CA LYS A 37 0.83 -1.37 14.29
C LYS A 37 1.88 -2.05 13.42
N MET A 38 1.85 -3.38 13.32
CA MET A 38 2.78 -4.14 12.50
C MET A 38 2.67 -3.77 11.02
N GLY A 39 1.44 -3.68 10.49
CA GLY A 39 1.20 -3.22 9.11
C GLY A 39 1.75 -1.81 8.86
N ALA A 40 1.54 -0.88 9.79
CA ALA A 40 2.08 0.47 9.68
C ALA A 40 3.61 0.51 9.73
N VAL A 41 4.24 -0.29 10.61
CA VAL A 41 5.71 -0.40 10.70
C VAL A 41 6.28 -0.96 9.42
N VAL A 42 5.74 -2.06 8.91
CA VAL A 42 6.17 -2.68 7.65
C VAL A 42 6.03 -1.69 6.50
N MET A 43 4.90 -0.98 6.40
CA MET A 43 4.71 0.02 5.36
C MET A 43 5.70 1.19 5.50
N THR A 44 5.98 1.64 6.72
CA THR A 44 6.93 2.73 6.96
C THR A 44 8.34 2.35 6.53
N VAL A 45 8.80 1.15 6.92
CA VAL A 45 10.11 0.63 6.51
C VAL A 45 10.19 0.48 5.00
N PHE A 46 9.15 -0.06 4.37
CA PHE A 46 9.08 -0.20 2.92
C PHE A 46 9.10 1.16 2.21
N THR A 47 8.30 2.12 2.66
CA THR A 47 8.30 3.47 2.09
C THR A 47 9.66 4.14 2.25
N ALA A 48 10.32 4.00 3.41
CA ALA A 48 11.67 4.53 3.61
C ALA A 48 12.68 3.91 2.63
N ALA A 49 12.64 2.58 2.45
CA ALA A 49 13.48 1.89 1.48
C ALA A 49 13.18 2.33 0.04
N ALA A 50 11.90 2.48 -0.32
CA ALA A 50 11.48 2.94 -1.64
C ALA A 50 11.92 4.38 -1.91
N VAL A 51 11.77 5.29 -0.93
CA VAL A 51 12.24 6.68 -1.03
C VAL A 51 13.76 6.73 -1.17
N ALA A 52 14.51 5.96 -0.37
CA ALA A 52 15.95 5.89 -0.47
C ALA A 52 16.42 5.36 -1.84
N PHE A 53 15.75 4.33 -2.36
CA PHE A 53 16.06 3.76 -3.68
C PHE A 53 15.72 4.72 -4.82
N ILE A 54 14.47 5.22 -4.87
CA ILE A 54 14.00 6.15 -5.91
C ILE A 54 14.79 7.46 -5.86
N GLY A 55 15.01 8.00 -4.67
CA GLY A 55 15.83 9.20 -4.45
C GLY A 55 17.28 8.98 -4.86
N GLY A 56 17.86 7.81 -4.54
CA GLY A 56 19.20 7.42 -4.98
C GLY A 56 19.33 7.41 -6.50
N TYR A 57 18.37 6.81 -7.21
CA TYR A 57 18.34 6.84 -8.69
C TYR A 57 18.21 8.26 -9.24
N ALA A 58 17.34 9.09 -8.66
CA ALA A 58 17.18 10.48 -9.10
C ALA A 58 18.46 11.31 -8.89
N MET A 59 19.25 11.00 -7.85
CA MET A 59 20.54 11.63 -7.57
C MET A 59 21.67 11.10 -8.46
N ASP A 60 21.54 9.89 -8.99
CA ASP A 60 22.51 9.29 -9.91
C ASP A 60 22.28 9.82 -11.34
N GLN A 61 21.01 9.90 -11.79
CA GLN A 61 20.63 10.46 -13.10
C GLN A 61 19.22 11.08 -12.96
N PRO A 62 19.04 12.42 -13.00
CA PRO A 62 19.92 13.48 -13.51
C PRO A 62 20.92 14.10 -12.52
N GLY A 63 20.83 13.80 -11.22
CA GLY A 63 21.72 14.33 -10.19
C GLY A 63 21.53 15.79 -9.81
N GLY A 64 22.25 16.22 -8.76
CA GLY A 64 22.26 17.59 -8.26
C GLY A 64 20.87 18.13 -7.87
N MET A 65 20.60 19.39 -8.23
CA MET A 65 19.32 20.05 -7.91
C MET A 65 18.12 19.43 -8.67
N ALA A 66 18.34 18.92 -9.88
CA ALA A 66 17.28 18.30 -10.68
C ALA A 66 16.77 17.02 -10.02
N GLY A 67 17.67 16.14 -9.57
CA GLY A 67 17.33 14.94 -8.82
C GLY A 67 16.61 15.24 -7.50
N LEU A 68 17.02 16.31 -6.80
CA LEU A 68 16.37 16.78 -5.57
C LEU A 68 14.93 17.23 -5.85
N MET A 69 14.73 18.10 -6.83
CA MET A 69 13.39 18.62 -7.17
C MET A 69 12.46 17.50 -7.66
N MET A 70 12.99 16.55 -8.43
CA MET A 70 12.25 15.38 -8.87
C MET A 70 11.85 14.46 -7.71
N THR A 71 12.69 14.34 -6.66
CA THR A 71 12.33 13.59 -5.46
C THR A 71 11.29 14.33 -4.62
N LEU A 72 11.48 15.64 -4.42
CA LEU A 72 10.58 16.47 -3.62
C LEU A 72 9.18 16.60 -4.25
N SER A 73 9.09 16.58 -5.58
CA SER A 73 7.82 16.76 -6.31
C SER A 73 6.77 15.70 -6.00
N TRP A 74 7.17 14.47 -5.64
CA TRP A 74 6.25 13.41 -5.21
C TRP A 74 6.34 13.13 -3.71
N PHE A 75 7.51 13.29 -3.09
CA PHE A 75 7.70 13.03 -1.66
C PHE A 75 6.96 14.04 -0.78
N VAL A 76 6.99 15.34 -1.14
CA VAL A 76 6.28 16.37 -0.37
C VAL A 76 4.76 16.16 -0.41
N PRO A 77 4.12 15.94 -1.58
CA PRO A 77 2.70 15.57 -1.62
C PRO A 77 2.37 14.32 -0.81
N MET A 78 3.21 13.28 -0.86
CA MET A 78 3.03 12.08 -0.04
C MET A 78 2.99 12.41 1.45
N LEU A 79 3.92 13.22 1.95
CA LEU A 79 3.96 13.63 3.36
C LEU A 79 2.75 14.50 3.74
N VAL A 80 2.34 15.41 2.87
CA VAL A 80 1.14 16.24 3.07
C VAL A 80 -0.11 15.36 3.17
N LEU A 81 -0.26 14.37 2.29
CA LEU A 81 -1.37 13.42 2.33
C LEU A 81 -1.33 12.55 3.59
N ALA A 82 -0.14 12.10 4.01
CA ALA A 82 0.02 11.33 5.24
C ALA A 82 -0.34 12.16 6.49
N ALA A 83 0.11 13.42 6.55
CA ALA A 83 -0.28 14.36 7.61
C ALA A 83 -1.79 14.61 7.59
N LEU A 84 -2.39 14.81 6.42
CA LEU A 84 -3.83 14.97 6.28
C LEU A 84 -4.61 13.72 6.73
N ALA A 85 -4.13 12.52 6.38
CA ALA A 85 -4.70 11.26 6.85
C ALA A 85 -4.59 11.10 8.38
N TRP A 86 -3.52 11.61 8.97
CA TRP A 86 -3.34 11.64 10.41
C TRP A 86 -4.27 12.64 11.09
N PHE A 87 -4.29 13.90 10.67
CA PHE A 87 -5.05 14.95 11.36
C PHE A 87 -6.53 14.98 11.01
N ARG A 88 -6.89 14.71 9.74
CA ARG A 88 -8.24 14.86 9.18
C ARG A 88 -8.64 13.61 8.37
N PRO A 89 -8.78 12.42 9.00
CA PRO A 89 -9.07 11.17 8.29
C PRO A 89 -10.38 11.18 7.51
N ALA A 90 -11.35 12.01 7.90
CA ALA A 90 -12.62 12.17 7.18
C ALA A 90 -12.46 12.84 5.81
N VAL A 91 -11.50 13.77 5.67
CA VAL A 91 -11.22 14.50 4.42
C VAL A 91 -10.20 13.74 3.57
N ALA A 92 -9.21 13.10 4.21
CA ALA A 92 -8.20 12.32 3.51
C ALA A 92 -8.80 11.10 2.79
N SER A 93 -9.82 10.46 3.37
CA SER A 93 -10.43 9.26 2.78
C SER A 93 -10.98 9.48 1.36
N PRO A 94 -11.91 10.43 1.09
CA PRO A 94 -12.42 10.65 -0.26
C PRO A 94 -11.31 11.11 -1.22
N LEU A 95 -10.35 11.89 -0.74
CA LEU A 95 -9.24 12.38 -1.55
C LEU A 95 -8.29 11.24 -1.98
N LEU A 96 -7.95 10.31 -1.07
CA LEU A 96 -7.17 9.12 -1.40
C LEU A 96 -7.93 8.17 -2.33
N ILE A 97 -9.26 8.06 -2.19
CA ILE A 97 -10.10 7.30 -3.13
C ILE A 97 -10.05 7.92 -4.52
N LEU A 98 -10.21 9.24 -4.62
CA LEU A 98 -10.15 9.96 -5.89
C LEU A 98 -8.78 9.78 -6.57
N LEU A 99 -7.69 9.98 -5.83
CA LEU A 99 -6.33 9.81 -6.35
C LEU A 99 -6.04 8.35 -6.75
N ALA A 100 -6.50 7.38 -5.96
CA ALA A 100 -6.41 5.97 -6.32
C ALA A 100 -7.20 5.69 -7.60
N ALA A 101 -8.41 6.23 -7.75
CA ALA A 101 -9.22 6.06 -8.96
C ALA A 101 -8.55 6.66 -10.20
N VAL A 102 -7.94 7.85 -10.08
CA VAL A 102 -7.14 8.45 -11.17
C VAL A 102 -5.97 7.55 -11.56
N LEU A 103 -5.25 7.00 -10.57
CA LEU A 103 -4.17 6.04 -10.83
C LEU A 103 -4.69 4.77 -11.51
N VAL A 104 -5.85 4.27 -11.11
CA VAL A 104 -6.51 3.11 -11.75
C VAL A 104 -6.83 3.40 -13.21
N VAL A 105 -7.43 4.56 -13.51
CA VAL A 105 -7.74 4.97 -14.89
C VAL A 105 -6.46 5.08 -15.73
N ALA A 106 -5.39 5.67 -15.17
CA ALA A 106 -4.09 5.73 -15.85
C ALA A 106 -3.52 4.33 -16.12
N CYS A 107 -3.64 3.38 -15.17
CA CYS A 107 -3.21 2.00 -15.38
C CYS A 107 -4.03 1.30 -16.48
N VAL A 108 -5.35 1.49 -16.50
CA VAL A 108 -6.22 0.94 -17.55
C VAL A 108 -5.85 1.53 -18.92
N TRP A 109 -5.60 2.84 -18.99
CA TRP A 109 -5.15 3.50 -20.21
C TRP A 109 -3.82 2.89 -20.72
N PHE A 110 -2.83 2.72 -19.85
CA PHE A 110 -1.57 2.07 -20.21
C PHE A 110 -1.72 0.60 -20.61
N ALA A 111 -2.76 -0.09 -20.12
CA ALA A 111 -3.07 -1.44 -20.58
C ALA A 111 -3.62 -1.45 -22.01
N LEU A 112 -4.37 -0.42 -22.40
CA LEU A 112 -4.94 -0.27 -23.73
C LEU A 112 -3.91 0.20 -24.76
N ASP A 113 -2.95 1.05 -24.36
CA ASP A 113 -1.86 1.54 -25.22
C ASP A 113 -0.47 1.31 -24.57
N PRO A 114 0.08 0.09 -24.70
CA PRO A 114 1.36 -0.25 -24.09
C PRO A 114 2.56 0.40 -24.78
N ALA A 115 2.42 0.88 -26.02
CA ALA A 115 3.51 1.54 -26.74
C ALA A 115 3.77 2.92 -26.16
N THR A 116 2.70 3.70 -25.95
CA THR A 116 2.77 5.01 -25.29
C THR A 116 3.14 4.87 -23.82
N ALA A 117 2.72 3.79 -23.15
CA ALA A 117 3.14 3.50 -21.77
C ALA A 117 4.66 3.31 -21.64
N ARG A 118 5.27 2.57 -22.58
CA ARG A 118 6.72 2.32 -22.58
C ARG A 118 7.51 3.58 -22.90
N SER A 119 7.11 4.35 -23.91
CA SER A 119 7.81 5.60 -24.25
C SER A 119 7.79 6.62 -23.10
N LEU A 120 6.68 6.69 -22.36
CA LEU A 120 6.58 7.52 -21.15
C LEU A 120 7.48 7.02 -20.03
N GLN A 121 7.54 5.70 -19.81
CA GLN A 121 8.41 5.10 -18.79
C GLN A 121 9.89 5.27 -19.10
N ASP A 122 10.27 5.16 -20.37
CA ASP A 122 11.66 5.34 -20.82
C ASP A 122 12.09 6.81 -20.70
N SER A 123 11.16 7.76 -20.87
CA SER A 123 11.47 9.20 -20.85
C SER A 123 11.35 9.84 -19.47
N VAL A 124 10.39 9.41 -18.64
CA VAL A 124 10.03 10.05 -17.35
C VAL A 124 10.33 9.14 -16.15
N GLY A 125 10.62 7.85 -16.40
CA GLY A 125 10.84 6.85 -15.38
C GLY A 125 9.55 6.13 -14.93
N PRO A 126 9.62 5.30 -13.88
CA PRO A 126 8.53 4.41 -13.48
C PRO A 126 7.41 5.14 -12.70
N VAL A 127 6.69 6.05 -13.38
CA VAL A 127 5.65 6.92 -12.80
C VAL A 127 4.58 6.15 -12.02
N VAL A 128 4.13 5.01 -12.54
CA VAL A 128 3.10 4.18 -11.89
C VAL A 128 3.60 3.61 -10.56
N ALA A 129 4.84 3.13 -10.50
CA ALA A 129 5.40 2.57 -9.27
C ALA A 129 5.56 3.65 -8.19
N ILE A 130 6.03 4.84 -8.58
CA ILE A 130 6.14 6.00 -7.69
C ILE A 130 4.74 6.40 -7.18
N GLY A 131 3.73 6.43 -8.06
CA GLY A 131 2.35 6.72 -7.69
C GLY A 131 1.76 5.72 -6.69
N VAL A 132 2.01 4.43 -6.88
CA VAL A 132 1.57 3.38 -5.93
C VAL A 132 2.21 3.59 -4.56
N VAL A 133 3.53 3.81 -4.49
CA VAL A 133 4.24 4.04 -3.22
C VAL A 133 3.74 5.32 -2.54
N ALA A 134 3.62 6.41 -3.31
CA ALA A 134 3.19 7.71 -2.81
C ALA A 134 1.76 7.71 -2.26
N LEU A 135 0.86 6.87 -2.79
CA LEU A 135 -0.51 6.74 -2.28
C LEU A 135 -0.65 5.68 -1.20
N ALA A 136 0.15 4.61 -1.25
CA ALA A 136 0.07 3.51 -0.30
C ALA A 136 0.49 3.95 1.12
N PHE A 137 1.49 4.83 1.27
CA PHE A 137 1.91 5.29 2.60
C PHE A 137 0.82 6.12 3.31
N PRO A 138 0.22 7.17 2.70
CA PRO A 138 -0.92 7.87 3.27
C PRO A 138 -2.11 6.96 3.58
N ALA A 139 -2.39 5.98 2.71
CA ALA A 139 -3.44 4.98 2.96
C ALA A 139 -3.12 4.12 4.18
N ALA A 140 -1.86 3.74 4.39
CA ALA A 140 -1.44 3.01 5.58
C ALA A 140 -1.59 3.85 6.87
N VAL A 141 -1.26 5.15 6.80
CA VAL A 141 -1.47 6.10 7.90
C VAL A 141 -2.97 6.28 8.21
N LEU A 142 -3.82 6.34 7.18
CA LEU A 142 -5.28 6.37 7.35
C LEU A 142 -5.78 5.12 8.09
N GLY A 143 -5.20 3.95 7.80
CA GLY A 143 -5.61 2.68 8.40
C GLY A 143 -5.29 2.54 9.89
N LEU A 144 -4.41 3.38 10.44
CA LEU A 144 -4.21 3.49 11.89
C LEU A 144 -5.47 4.00 12.60
N LYS A 145 -6.29 4.81 11.92
CA LYS A 145 -7.56 5.36 12.45
C LYS A 145 -8.79 4.69 11.84
N ARG A 146 -8.70 4.22 10.59
CA ARG A 146 -9.80 3.61 9.82
C ARG A 146 -9.30 2.40 9.00
N SER A 147 -9.05 1.29 9.69
CA SER A 147 -8.49 0.06 9.11
C SER A 147 -9.31 -0.54 7.95
N GLY A 148 -10.64 -0.44 8.00
CA GLY A 148 -11.54 -0.95 6.95
C GLY A 148 -11.34 -0.32 5.56
N PRO A 149 -11.61 0.99 5.37
CA PRO A 149 -11.45 1.65 4.07
C PRO A 149 -9.98 1.69 3.62
N ALA A 150 -9.03 1.82 4.55
CA ALA A 150 -7.61 1.76 4.22
C ALA A 150 -7.18 0.40 3.67
N GLY A 151 -7.71 -0.69 4.23
CA GLY A 151 -7.42 -2.04 3.75
C GLY A 151 -7.88 -2.27 2.30
N TRP A 152 -9.07 -1.77 1.94
CA TRP A 152 -9.56 -1.81 0.55
C TRP A 152 -8.75 -0.93 -0.40
N LEU A 153 -8.37 0.27 0.03
CA LEU A 153 -7.50 1.16 -0.76
C LEU A 153 -6.15 0.51 -1.06
N LEU A 154 -5.51 -0.07 -0.03
CA LEU A 154 -4.23 -0.74 -0.17
C LEU A 154 -4.32 -2.01 -1.03
N LEU A 155 -5.42 -2.75 -0.94
CA LEU A 155 -5.69 -3.85 -1.87
C LEU A 155 -5.80 -3.35 -3.30
N ALA A 156 -6.64 -2.35 -3.57
CA ALA A 156 -6.84 -1.82 -4.91
C ALA A 156 -5.53 -1.29 -5.51
N LEU A 157 -4.76 -0.51 -4.74
CA LEU A 157 -3.45 0.01 -5.15
C LEU A 157 -2.43 -1.09 -5.42
N GLY A 158 -2.51 -2.22 -4.71
CA GLY A 158 -1.58 -3.33 -4.87
C GLY A 158 -1.99 -4.33 -5.97
N THR A 159 -3.28 -4.69 -6.11
CA THR A 159 -3.73 -5.68 -7.10
C THR A 159 -3.77 -5.14 -8.53
N LEU A 160 -4.17 -3.88 -8.70
CA LEU A 160 -4.54 -3.37 -10.01
C LEU A 160 -3.34 -3.13 -10.94
N PRO A 161 -2.20 -2.58 -10.46
CA PRO A 161 -0.99 -2.48 -11.26
C PRO A 161 -0.39 -3.84 -11.65
N LEU A 162 -0.54 -4.85 -10.77
CA LEU A 162 -0.13 -6.23 -11.03
C LEU A 162 -0.98 -6.88 -12.13
N LEU A 163 -2.30 -6.70 -12.10
CA LEU A 163 -3.19 -7.21 -13.15
C LEU A 163 -2.87 -6.57 -14.50
N VAL A 164 -2.65 -5.26 -14.53
CA VAL A 164 -2.32 -4.52 -15.76
C VAL A 164 -0.99 -4.96 -16.35
N THR A 165 0.04 -5.20 -15.52
CA THR A 165 1.34 -5.71 -16.01
C THR A 165 1.26 -7.15 -16.51
N VAL A 166 0.41 -7.99 -15.89
CA VAL A 166 0.19 -9.38 -16.33
C VAL A 166 -0.58 -9.43 -17.65
N LEU A 167 -1.63 -8.62 -17.82
CA LEU A 167 -2.43 -8.59 -19.05
C LEU A 167 -1.72 -7.85 -20.20
N GLY A 168 -0.95 -6.80 -19.91
CA GLY A 168 -0.35 -5.94 -20.93
C GLY A 168 0.95 -6.45 -21.57
N ARG A 169 1.58 -7.52 -21.03
CA ARG A 169 2.93 -7.99 -21.42
C ARG A 169 3.95 -6.82 -21.57
N SER A 170 3.82 -5.79 -20.76
CA SER A 170 4.50 -4.50 -20.95
C SER A 170 5.41 -4.15 -19.77
N GLY A 171 6.72 -4.07 -20.05
CA GLY A 171 7.69 -3.38 -19.18
C GLY A 171 8.17 -4.16 -17.94
N PRO A 172 9.07 -3.56 -17.13
CA PRO A 172 9.86 -4.23 -16.09
C PRO A 172 8.97 -4.70 -14.92
N ALA A 173 8.34 -5.86 -15.11
CA ALA A 173 7.40 -6.49 -14.19
C ALA A 173 7.96 -6.71 -12.77
N ALA A 174 9.28 -6.76 -12.62
CA ALA A 174 9.93 -6.97 -11.32
C ALA A 174 9.77 -5.79 -10.35
N SER A 175 9.92 -4.55 -10.82
CA SER A 175 9.85 -3.35 -9.97
C SER A 175 8.42 -3.05 -9.51
N LEU A 176 7.44 -3.25 -10.38
CA LEU A 176 6.02 -3.10 -10.05
C LEU A 176 5.54 -4.21 -9.11
N ALA A 177 5.98 -5.45 -9.33
CA ALA A 177 5.64 -6.55 -8.42
C ALA A 177 6.21 -6.34 -7.01
N ALA A 178 7.46 -5.88 -6.90
CA ALA A 178 8.04 -5.51 -5.62
C ALA A 178 7.30 -4.33 -4.96
N ALA A 179 6.92 -3.31 -5.75
CA ALA A 179 6.21 -2.14 -5.27
C ALA A 179 4.77 -2.45 -4.76
N SER A 180 4.11 -3.43 -5.39
CA SER A 180 2.72 -3.80 -5.10
C SER A 180 2.56 -4.86 -3.99
N ALA A 181 3.59 -5.67 -3.73
CA ALA A 181 3.54 -6.75 -2.75
C ALA A 181 3.31 -6.23 -1.31
N VAL A 182 4.04 -5.19 -0.91
CA VAL A 182 3.96 -4.67 0.47
C VAL A 182 2.64 -3.94 0.75
N PRO A 183 2.11 -3.08 -0.15
CA PRO A 183 0.76 -2.54 -0.02
C PRO A 183 -0.31 -3.63 0.08
N LEU A 184 -0.22 -4.69 -0.74
CA LEU A 184 -1.14 -5.83 -0.71
C LEU A 184 -1.17 -6.50 0.66
N ILE A 185 0.01 -6.87 1.18
CA ILE A 185 0.16 -7.50 2.49
C ILE A 185 -0.45 -6.61 3.57
N THR A 186 -0.12 -5.31 3.55
CA THR A 186 -0.61 -4.34 4.52
C THR A 186 -2.13 -4.17 4.44
N GLY A 187 -2.69 -4.14 3.23
CA GLY A 187 -4.14 -4.08 3.00
C GLY A 187 -4.88 -5.30 3.55
N ILE A 188 -4.34 -6.51 3.34
CA ILE A 188 -4.88 -7.75 3.89
C ILE A 188 -4.85 -7.71 5.42
N VAL A 189 -3.72 -7.32 6.02
CA VAL A 189 -3.57 -7.20 7.48
C VAL A 189 -4.59 -6.22 8.07
N TYR A 190 -4.81 -5.08 7.42
CA TYR A 190 -5.81 -4.10 7.85
C TYR A 190 -7.25 -4.59 7.72
N LEU A 191 -7.58 -5.34 6.66
CA LEU A 191 -8.90 -5.96 6.52
C LEU A 191 -9.14 -7.05 7.56
N VAL A 192 -8.13 -7.87 7.85
CA VAL A 192 -8.20 -8.89 8.91
C VAL A 192 -8.40 -8.24 10.27
N ALA A 193 -7.66 -7.17 10.58
CA ALA A 193 -7.84 -6.40 11.81
C ALA A 193 -9.26 -5.78 11.90
N ALA A 194 -9.78 -5.24 10.80
CA ALA A 194 -11.12 -4.67 10.73
C ALA A 194 -12.24 -5.72 10.85
N ARG A 195 -11.99 -6.98 10.45
CA ARG A 195 -12.92 -8.11 10.66
C ARG A 195 -12.87 -8.61 12.09
N LEU A 196 -11.69 -8.70 12.70
CA LEU A 196 -11.52 -9.07 14.10
C LEU A 196 -12.19 -8.07 15.04
N ALA A 197 -12.01 -6.76 14.80
CA ALA A 197 -12.68 -5.71 15.56
C ALA A 197 -14.21 -5.71 15.42
N ARG A 198 -14.75 -6.27 14.32
CA ARG A 198 -16.19 -6.43 14.09
C ARG A 198 -16.78 -7.74 14.61
N ARG A 199 -15.94 -8.75 14.89
CA ARG A 199 -16.35 -10.08 15.39
C ARG A 199 -16.56 -10.13 16.91
N ASP A 200 -16.34 -9.02 17.60
CA ASP A 200 -16.56 -8.86 19.03
C ASP A 200 -17.96 -8.30 19.45
N PRO A 201 -19.11 -8.75 18.89
CA PRO A 201 -20.43 -8.65 19.54
C PRO A 201 -20.71 -9.78 20.53
N ALA A 202 -19.81 -10.75 20.67
CA ALA A 202 -20.08 -12.02 21.35
C ALA A 202 -20.24 -11.94 22.89
N SER A 203 -20.04 -10.78 23.52
CA SER A 203 -20.42 -10.54 24.92
C SER A 203 -21.84 -9.99 25.10
N ARG A 204 -22.59 -9.73 24.01
CA ARG A 204 -23.95 -9.15 24.11
C ARG A 204 -25.07 -10.20 24.16
N ASN A 205 -24.77 -11.49 24.00
CA ASN A 205 -25.77 -12.57 24.04
C ASN A 205 -25.81 -13.36 25.37
N THR A 206 -25.19 -12.89 26.44
CA THR A 206 -25.19 -13.57 27.76
C THR A 206 -26.13 -12.95 28.80
N LEU A 207 -27.26 -12.38 28.39
CA LEU A 207 -28.37 -12.13 29.33
C LEU A 207 -29.52 -13.10 29.02
N PRO A 208 -29.92 -13.95 29.99
CA PRO A 208 -30.97 -14.96 29.80
C PRO A 208 -32.33 -14.30 29.57
N ALA A 209 -33.19 -14.99 28.83
CA ALA A 209 -34.57 -14.60 28.61
C ALA A 209 -35.30 -14.39 29.95
N PRO A 210 -36.02 -13.27 30.15
CA PRO A 210 -36.98 -13.20 31.24
C PRO A 210 -38.17 -14.11 30.94
N ALA A 211 -38.48 -14.96 31.92
CA ALA A 211 -39.55 -15.95 31.94
C ALA A 211 -40.96 -15.33 32.00
#